data_AF-A0A3R6QQR6-F1
#
_entry.id   AF-A0A3R6QQR6-F1
#
_cell.length_a   1.000
_cell.length_b   1.000
_cell.length_c   1.000
_cell.angle_alpha   90.00
_cell.angle_beta   90.00
_cell.angle_gamma   90.00
#
_symmetry.space_group_name_H-M   'P 1'
#
loop_
_entity.id
_entity.type
_entity.pdbx_description
1 polymer ?
#
loop_
_entity_poly.entity_id
_entity_poly.type
_entity_poly.pdbx_seq_one_letter_code
_entity_poly.pdbx_strand_id
1 'polypeptide(L)'
;MLMQKKVAQEALELTRECLMQYWQLNPELVLSYCDEDVLWTGALQKQFIVGREATAEDLRGTMRDLKPCHLMEQDFFVVQNSGNVCTVAGRYLVTTDERVEFFLQVQQRCTFVWEQRDGKLKICHMHISNPLGELKTAGDEMFPSTMGRMAHKYLMRRFSTLTDKTKLMATDLEDREHIFLLSEILYVEAGGRISIIAFLSGAKIPVRMTLTEFQKKADERFAAVHRSYVINTECISRIKKYEVVLIDGTRIPIPVKKYRETREMLLERLQ
;
A
#
# COMPACT_ATOMS: atom_id res chain seq x y z
N MET A 1 30.37 25.85 -11.93
CA MET A 1 30.07 26.76 -10.79
C MET A 1 29.14 25.99 -9.87
N LEU A 2 29.41 25.89 -8.56
CA LEU A 2 28.54 25.16 -7.61
C LEU A 2 27.36 26.07 -7.20
N MET A 3 26.20 25.51 -6.88
CA MET A 3 25.13 26.29 -6.24
C MET A 3 25.62 26.74 -4.86
N GLN A 4 25.16 27.90 -4.40
CA GLN A 4 25.59 28.43 -3.11
C GLN A 4 25.30 27.42 -1.98
N LYS A 5 26.26 27.21 -1.08
CA LYS A 5 26.15 26.25 0.04
C LYS A 5 24.87 26.42 0.86
N LYS A 6 24.39 27.66 1.00
CA LYS A 6 23.12 28.00 1.67
C LYS A 6 21.89 27.41 0.96
N VAL A 7 21.85 27.50 -0.37
CA VAL A 7 20.73 27.02 -1.20
C VAL A 7 20.73 25.48 -1.24
N ALA A 8 21.90 24.84 -1.23
CA ALA A 8 21.98 23.38 -1.11
C ALA A 8 21.47 22.87 0.25
N GLN A 9 21.77 23.60 1.33
CA GLN A 9 21.20 23.29 2.65
C GLN A 9 19.68 23.51 2.67
N GLU A 10 19.20 24.59 2.06
CA GLU A 10 17.77 24.86 1.92
C GLU A 10 17.05 23.74 1.18
N ALA A 11 17.60 23.23 0.07
CA ALA A 11 17.05 22.08 -0.64
C ALA A 11 16.96 20.81 0.23
N LEU A 12 17.97 20.56 1.09
CA LEU A 12 17.96 19.44 2.02
C LEU A 12 16.86 19.58 3.08
N GLU A 13 16.73 20.75 3.70
CA GLU A 13 15.69 20.99 4.70
C GLU A 13 14.29 20.95 4.08
N LEU A 14 14.11 21.51 2.88
CA LEU A 14 12.86 21.43 2.15
C LEU A 14 12.51 19.98 1.78
N THR A 15 13.48 19.14 1.41
CA THR A 15 13.23 17.70 1.21
C THR A 15 12.69 17.05 2.49
N ARG A 16 13.33 17.32 3.64
CA ARG A 16 12.86 16.81 4.94
C ARG A 16 11.44 17.29 5.25
N GLU A 17 11.18 18.59 5.11
CA GLU A 17 9.89 19.20 5.43
C GLU A 17 8.77 18.68 4.51
N CYS A 18 9.04 18.56 3.20
CA CYS A 18 8.12 17.98 2.23
C CYS A 18 7.69 16.57 2.65
N LEU A 19 8.65 15.72 3.06
CA LEU A 19 8.35 14.36 3.51
C LEU A 19 7.58 14.33 4.83
N MET A 20 7.94 15.19 5.79
CA MET A 20 7.22 15.31 7.07
C MET A 20 5.76 15.71 6.86
N GLN A 21 5.50 16.73 6.04
CA GLN A 21 4.14 17.18 5.72
C GLN A 21 3.36 16.12 4.95
N TYR A 22 4.00 15.46 3.97
CA TYR A 22 3.38 14.39 3.19
C TYR A 22 2.87 13.25 4.10
N TRP A 23 3.70 12.81 5.06
CA TRP A 23 3.31 11.75 6.00
C TRP A 23 2.28 12.19 7.05
N GLN A 24 2.11 13.50 7.23
CA GLN A 24 1.00 14.11 7.97
C GLN A 24 -0.23 14.40 7.09
N LEU A 25 -0.34 13.70 5.95
CA LEU A 25 -1.45 13.78 4.99
C LEU A 25 -1.59 15.15 4.28
N ASN A 26 -0.49 15.90 4.18
CA ASN A 26 -0.44 17.18 3.49
C ASN A 26 0.56 17.14 2.31
N PRO A 27 0.10 16.79 1.09
CA PRO A 27 0.96 16.77 -0.09
C PRO A 27 1.18 18.17 -0.70
N GLU A 28 0.48 19.20 -0.23
CA GLU A 28 0.47 20.50 -0.92
C GLU A 28 1.82 21.22 -0.84
N LEU A 29 2.60 21.00 0.23
CA LEU A 29 3.94 21.58 0.33
C LEU A 29 4.83 21.08 -0.81
N VAL A 30 4.95 19.76 -0.99
CA VAL A 30 5.79 19.18 -2.06
C VAL A 30 5.27 19.55 -3.45
N LEU A 31 3.96 19.60 -3.64
CA LEU A 31 3.33 20.01 -4.90
C LEU A 31 3.54 21.49 -5.25
N SER A 32 3.75 22.36 -4.25
CA SER A 32 4.06 23.78 -4.49
C SER A 32 5.46 23.97 -5.09
N TYR A 33 6.38 23.05 -4.79
CA TYR A 33 7.75 23.05 -5.30
C TYR A 33 7.92 22.26 -6.60
N CYS A 34 6.99 21.37 -6.96
CA CYS A 34 7.05 20.64 -8.23
C CYS A 34 7.18 21.60 -9.43
N ASP A 35 8.10 21.28 -10.33
CA ASP A 35 8.18 21.87 -11.65
C ASP A 35 7.03 21.37 -12.53
N GLU A 36 6.70 22.10 -13.60
CA GLU A 36 5.59 21.72 -14.50
C GLU A 36 5.84 20.33 -15.14
N ASP A 37 7.09 20.02 -15.48
CA ASP A 37 7.51 18.76 -16.12
C ASP A 37 8.13 17.75 -15.13
N VAL A 38 7.78 17.83 -13.84
CA VAL A 38 8.35 16.94 -12.80
C VAL A 38 8.18 15.46 -13.14
N LEU A 39 9.23 14.65 -12.91
CA LEU A 39 9.16 13.19 -12.98
C LEU A 39 9.02 12.61 -11.57
N TRP A 40 7.90 11.97 -11.28
CA TRP A 40 7.64 11.24 -10.05
C TRP A 40 7.83 9.73 -10.26
N THR A 41 8.74 9.14 -9.50
CA THR A 41 8.94 7.68 -9.42
C THR A 41 8.64 7.19 -8.01
N GLY A 42 7.52 6.51 -7.83
CA GLY A 42 7.11 5.96 -6.54
C GLY A 42 7.42 4.47 -6.42
N ALA A 43 7.07 3.89 -5.27
CA ALA A 43 7.29 2.47 -5.01
C ALA A 43 6.26 1.54 -5.71
N LEU A 44 5.17 2.08 -6.25
CA LEU A 44 4.19 1.33 -7.03
C LEU A 44 4.57 1.26 -8.51
N GLN A 45 4.25 0.15 -9.19
CA GLN A 45 4.53 -0.02 -10.62
C GLN A 45 3.92 1.09 -11.51
N LYS A 46 2.75 1.62 -11.13
CA LYS A 46 2.08 2.71 -11.86
C LYS A 46 2.77 4.07 -11.66
N GLN A 47 3.63 4.20 -10.65
CA GLN A 47 4.24 5.47 -10.26
C GLN A 47 5.52 5.69 -11.06
N PHE A 48 5.33 5.91 -12.35
CA PHE A 48 6.28 6.54 -13.24
C PHE A 48 5.50 7.64 -13.97
N ILE A 49 5.42 8.80 -13.35
CA ILE A 49 4.46 9.84 -13.68
C ILE A 49 5.21 11.11 -14.09
N VAL A 50 4.88 11.64 -15.25
CA VAL A 50 5.46 12.88 -15.78
C VAL A 50 4.40 13.97 -15.71
N GLY A 51 4.82 15.15 -15.26
CA GLY A 51 3.99 16.34 -15.22
C GLY A 51 3.38 16.58 -13.83
N ARG A 52 3.25 17.87 -13.51
CA ARG A 52 2.79 18.34 -12.20
C ARG A 52 1.35 17.94 -11.87
N GLU A 53 0.44 18.04 -12.84
CA GLU A 53 -0.98 17.74 -12.63
C GLU A 53 -1.19 16.25 -12.32
N ALA A 54 -0.63 15.36 -13.13
CA ALA A 54 -0.70 13.91 -12.90
C ALA A 54 -0.02 13.50 -11.59
N THR A 55 1.11 14.13 -11.24
CA THR A 55 1.77 13.93 -9.95
C THR A 55 0.86 14.36 -8.79
N ALA A 56 0.18 15.50 -8.92
CA ALA A 56 -0.76 15.99 -7.92
C ALA A 56 -1.95 15.05 -7.72
N GLU A 57 -2.50 14.50 -8.79
CA GLU A 57 -3.57 13.50 -8.72
C GLU A 57 -3.14 12.24 -7.96
N ASP A 58 -1.96 11.68 -8.26
CA ASP A 58 -1.45 10.48 -7.58
C ASP A 58 -1.15 10.74 -6.11
N LEU A 59 -0.44 11.84 -5.77
CA LEU A 59 -0.08 12.15 -4.39
C LEU A 59 -1.34 12.43 -3.54
N ARG A 60 -2.29 13.24 -4.02
CA ARG A 60 -3.56 13.49 -3.31
C ARG A 60 -4.43 12.24 -3.24
N GLY A 61 -4.46 11.43 -4.29
CA GLY A 61 -5.19 10.18 -4.33
C GLY A 61 -4.69 9.19 -3.28
N THR A 62 -3.37 9.13 -3.09
CA THR A 62 -2.72 8.30 -2.07
C THR A 62 -3.12 8.70 -0.65
N MET A 63 -3.35 9.99 -0.37
CA MET A 63 -3.74 10.47 0.97
C MET A 63 -5.04 9.85 1.48
N ARG A 64 -5.96 9.45 0.60
CA ARG A 64 -7.26 8.86 0.97
C ARG A 64 -7.12 7.53 1.70
N ASP A 65 -6.06 6.79 1.40
CA ASP A 65 -5.79 5.46 1.93
C ASP A 65 -4.77 5.45 3.07
N LEU A 66 -4.02 6.54 3.25
CA LEU A 66 -2.98 6.65 4.27
C LEU A 66 -3.56 7.07 5.63
N LYS A 67 -2.85 6.67 6.68
CA LYS A 67 -3.02 7.22 8.03
C LYS A 67 -1.83 8.12 8.37
N PRO A 68 -2.00 9.10 9.26
CA PRO A 68 -0.92 9.98 9.70
C PRO A 68 0.25 9.17 10.24
N CYS A 69 1.45 9.53 9.79
CA CYS A 69 2.72 8.95 10.18
C CYS A 69 3.74 10.05 10.44
N HIS A 70 4.81 9.71 11.15
CA HIS A 70 5.96 10.58 11.36
C HIS A 70 7.26 9.89 10.94
N LEU A 71 8.28 10.71 10.69
CA LEU A 71 9.61 10.26 10.31
C LEU A 71 10.50 10.07 11.54
N MET A 72 11.19 8.95 11.60
CA MET A 72 12.27 8.64 12.54
C MET A 72 13.56 8.31 11.78
N GLU A 73 14.70 8.29 12.47
CA GLU A 73 15.99 7.79 11.95
C GLU A 73 16.32 8.32 10.54
N GLN A 74 16.35 9.65 10.42
CA GLN A 74 16.45 10.36 9.15
C GLN A 74 17.91 10.65 8.80
N ASP A 75 18.37 10.14 7.66
CA ASP A 75 19.67 10.46 7.07
C ASP A 75 19.46 11.10 5.69
N PHE A 76 19.83 12.36 5.51
CA PHE A 76 19.76 13.07 4.22
C PHE A 76 21.13 13.64 3.84
N PHE A 77 21.43 13.57 2.54
CA PHE A 77 22.72 13.97 1.97
C PHE A 77 22.51 14.77 0.69
N VAL A 78 23.25 15.87 0.55
CA VAL A 78 23.41 16.51 -0.77
C VAL A 78 24.43 15.69 -1.55
N VAL A 79 23.97 14.95 -2.57
CA VAL A 79 24.81 14.05 -3.38
C VAL A 79 25.32 14.71 -4.66
N GLN A 80 24.65 15.76 -5.11
CA GLN A 80 25.10 16.60 -6.21
C GLN A 80 24.76 18.05 -5.90
N ASN A 81 25.70 18.96 -6.18
CA ASN A 81 25.47 20.39 -6.12
C ASN A 81 26.29 21.06 -7.24
N SER A 82 25.71 21.20 -8.44
CA SER A 82 26.41 21.69 -9.62
C SER A 82 25.53 22.63 -10.43
N GLY A 83 26.06 23.80 -10.76
CA GLY A 83 25.33 24.85 -11.46
C GLY A 83 24.17 25.35 -10.61
N ASN A 84 22.97 25.22 -11.17
CA ASN A 84 21.70 25.49 -10.52
C ASN A 84 21.01 24.21 -10.02
N VAL A 85 21.64 23.04 -10.11
CA VAL A 85 21.04 21.75 -9.73
C VAL A 85 21.60 21.25 -8.41
N CYS A 86 20.72 20.78 -7.54
CA CYS A 86 21.02 20.14 -6.27
C CYS A 86 20.25 18.84 -6.13
N THR A 87 20.93 17.73 -5.90
CA THR A 87 20.29 16.43 -5.65
C THR A 87 20.45 16.07 -4.17
N VAL A 88 19.33 15.83 -3.52
CA VAL A 88 19.27 15.32 -2.15
C VAL A 88 18.89 13.85 -2.22
N ALA A 89 19.67 12.98 -1.60
CA ALA A 89 19.31 11.58 -1.41
C ALA A 89 19.28 11.27 0.08
N GLY A 90 18.45 10.32 0.48
CA GLY A 90 18.34 9.98 1.88
C GLY A 90 17.60 8.70 2.16
N ARG A 91 17.54 8.36 3.44
CA ARG A 91 16.73 7.29 3.99
C ARG A 91 16.08 7.77 5.28
N TYR A 92 14.92 7.22 5.60
CA TYR A 92 14.19 7.52 6.80
C TYR A 92 13.26 6.36 7.16
N LEU A 93 12.89 6.28 8.42
CA LEU A 93 11.90 5.35 8.92
C LEU A 93 10.56 6.07 9.02
N VAL A 94 9.50 5.52 8.43
CA VAL A 94 8.14 6.03 8.59
C VAL A 94 7.42 5.18 9.61
N THR A 95 6.78 5.79 10.60
CA THR A 95 5.93 5.07 11.54
C THR A 95 4.59 5.76 11.77
N THR A 96 3.54 4.98 11.98
CA THR A 96 2.20 5.47 12.31
C THR A 96 2.20 6.26 13.61
N ASP A 97 1.41 7.32 13.68
CA ASP A 97 1.21 8.07 14.91
C ASP A 97 0.52 7.22 16.00
N GLU A 98 0.80 7.51 17.27
CA GLU A 98 0.31 6.74 18.43
C GLU A 98 -1.22 6.57 18.48
N ARG A 99 -1.97 7.48 17.85
CA ARG A 99 -3.43 7.51 17.82
C ARG A 99 -4.03 6.58 16.76
N VAL A 100 -3.21 6.00 15.88
CA VAL A 100 -3.64 5.08 14.82
C VAL A 100 -3.74 3.67 15.40
N GLU A 101 -4.86 2.99 15.17
CA GLU A 101 -5.16 1.68 15.78
C GLU A 101 -4.19 0.54 15.41
N PHE A 102 -3.29 0.76 14.45
CA PHE A 102 -2.29 -0.22 14.04
C PHE A 102 -0.91 0.42 13.97
N PHE A 103 0.11 -0.37 14.30
CA PHE A 103 1.50 0.04 14.24
C PHE A 103 2.12 -0.35 12.89
N LEU A 104 2.56 0.64 12.13
CA LEU A 104 3.36 0.48 10.92
C LEU A 104 4.74 1.08 11.14
N GLN A 105 5.78 0.42 10.65
CA GLN A 105 7.13 0.97 10.63
C GLN A 105 7.87 0.45 9.39
N VAL A 106 8.27 1.33 8.47
CA VAL A 106 8.95 0.96 7.21
C VAL A 106 10.03 1.95 6.84
N GLN A 107 11.20 1.42 6.47
CA GLN A 107 12.29 2.22 5.93
C GLN A 107 12.01 2.59 4.48
N GLN A 108 12.21 3.86 4.13
CA GLN A 108 12.16 4.36 2.77
C GLN A 108 13.48 4.99 2.38
N ARG A 109 13.75 5.02 1.07
CA ARG A 109 14.84 5.77 0.46
C ARG A 109 14.26 6.77 -0.50
N CYS A 110 14.84 7.95 -0.55
CA CYS A 110 14.39 9.02 -1.42
C CYS A 110 15.52 9.64 -2.22
N THR A 111 15.17 10.16 -3.39
CA THR A 111 15.98 11.11 -4.15
C THR A 111 15.09 12.27 -4.58
N PHE A 112 15.54 13.49 -4.34
CA PHE A 112 14.93 14.73 -4.81
C PHE A 112 15.95 15.50 -5.64
N VAL A 113 15.60 15.81 -6.88
CA VAL A 113 16.40 16.68 -7.74
C VAL A 113 15.74 18.05 -7.74
N TRP A 114 16.46 19.01 -7.19
CA TRP A 114 16.10 20.41 -7.13
C TRP A 114 16.86 21.19 -8.19
N GLU A 115 16.19 22.14 -8.81
CA GLU A 115 16.79 23.13 -9.69
C GLU A 115 16.41 24.53 -9.22
N GLN A 116 17.38 25.44 -9.16
CA GLN A 116 17.15 26.84 -8.89
C GLN A 116 16.85 27.57 -10.21
N ARG A 117 15.65 28.12 -10.33
CA ARG A 117 15.19 28.95 -11.45
C ARG A 117 14.71 30.29 -10.92
N ASP A 118 15.25 31.39 -11.42
CA ASP A 118 14.92 32.76 -10.99
C ASP A 118 14.96 32.95 -9.46
N GLY A 119 15.96 32.36 -8.82
CA GLY A 119 16.15 32.42 -7.36
C GLY A 119 15.24 31.49 -6.54
N LYS A 120 14.32 30.75 -7.17
CA LYS A 120 13.40 29.81 -6.51
C LYS A 120 13.81 28.36 -6.76
N LEU A 121 13.71 27.52 -5.73
CA LEU A 121 13.91 26.08 -5.87
C LEU A 121 12.66 25.42 -6.44
N LYS A 122 12.88 24.51 -7.39
CA LYS A 122 11.85 23.66 -8.00
C LYS A 122 12.29 22.21 -8.00
N ILE A 123 11.36 21.29 -7.79
CA ILE A 123 11.59 19.85 -7.82
C ILE A 123 11.36 19.37 -9.26
N CYS A 124 12.42 18.91 -9.91
CA CYS A 124 12.38 18.35 -11.26
C CYS A 124 12.19 16.83 -11.25
N HIS A 125 12.67 16.15 -10.20
CA HIS A 125 12.48 14.71 -10.05
C HIS A 125 12.35 14.32 -8.59
N MET A 126 11.43 13.40 -8.32
CA MET A 126 11.28 12.73 -7.04
C MET A 126 11.32 11.23 -7.26
N HIS A 127 12.02 10.52 -6.40
CA HIS A 127 12.04 9.07 -6.37
C HIS A 127 11.87 8.61 -4.93
N ILE A 128 10.89 7.75 -4.66
CA ILE A 128 10.77 6.99 -3.42
C ILE A 128 10.88 5.51 -3.74
N SER A 129 11.76 4.81 -3.01
CA SER A 129 11.86 3.36 -3.08
C SER A 129 11.79 2.74 -1.70
N ASN A 130 11.18 1.56 -1.64
CA ASN A 130 11.16 0.74 -0.45
C ASN A 130 12.21 -0.38 -0.64
N PRO A 131 13.16 -0.59 0.29
CA PRO A 131 14.08 -1.71 0.20
C PRO A 131 13.30 -3.03 0.28
N LEU A 132 13.39 -3.84 -0.78
CA LEU A 132 12.76 -5.16 -0.87
C LEU A 132 13.37 -6.20 0.10
N GLY A 133 14.48 -5.89 0.80
CA GLY A 133 15.32 -6.89 1.46
C GLY A 133 15.89 -6.58 2.85
N GLU A 134 15.56 -5.46 3.51
CA GLU A 134 16.04 -5.19 4.87
C GLU A 134 15.11 -5.79 5.93
N LEU A 135 15.15 -7.12 6.03
CA LEU A 135 14.41 -7.92 7.02
C LEU A 135 15.28 -8.99 7.69
N LYS A 136 16.61 -8.82 7.66
CA LYS A 136 17.64 -9.56 8.42
C LYS A 136 18.86 -8.62 8.51
N THR A 137 19.53 -8.30 9.61
CA THR A 137 19.66 -8.81 10.99
C THR A 137 20.59 -7.82 11.71
N ALA A 138 20.30 -7.40 12.95
CA ALA A 138 21.31 -7.05 13.96
C ALA A 138 20.66 -6.80 15.33
N GLY A 139 20.97 -7.65 16.31
CA GLY A 139 20.62 -7.47 17.72
C GLY A 139 19.36 -8.23 18.15
N ASP A 140 19.49 -9.00 19.24
CA ASP A 140 18.56 -10.03 19.74
C ASP A 140 17.17 -9.56 20.21
N GLU A 141 16.62 -8.46 19.70
CA GLU A 141 15.22 -8.08 19.95
C GLU A 141 14.56 -7.58 18.66
N MET A 142 14.01 -8.53 17.89
CA MET A 142 13.37 -8.30 16.60
C MET A 142 11.84 -8.24 16.77
N PHE A 143 11.28 -7.01 16.79
CA PHE A 143 9.84 -6.66 16.79
C PHE A 143 9.02 -7.20 17.99
N PRO A 144 8.61 -6.36 18.97
CA PRO A 144 7.84 -6.82 20.13
C PRO A 144 6.42 -7.31 19.85
N SER A 145 5.94 -7.37 18.60
CA SER A 145 4.60 -7.92 18.37
C SER A 145 4.31 -8.36 16.93
N THR A 146 3.39 -9.32 16.84
CA THR A 146 2.68 -9.80 15.64
C THR A 146 2.18 -8.68 14.71
N MET A 147 2.02 -7.44 15.20
CA MET A 147 1.48 -6.31 14.42
C MET A 147 2.46 -5.76 13.37
N GLY A 148 3.77 -5.71 13.63
CA GLY A 148 4.74 -5.17 12.67
C GLY A 148 4.86 -6.00 11.38
N ARG A 149 4.76 -7.33 11.51
CA ARG A 149 4.67 -8.26 10.37
C ARG A 149 3.38 -8.05 9.57
N MET A 150 2.25 -7.83 10.24
CA MET A 150 0.97 -7.57 9.57
C MET A 150 0.96 -6.23 8.83
N ALA A 151 1.62 -5.20 9.36
CA ALA A 151 1.69 -3.89 8.73
C ALA A 151 2.63 -3.85 7.52
N HIS A 152 3.75 -4.58 7.58
CA HIS A 152 4.61 -4.84 6.42
C HIS A 152 3.86 -5.61 5.32
N LYS A 153 3.13 -6.67 5.71
CA LYS A 153 2.30 -7.45 4.79
C LYS A 153 1.15 -6.62 4.20
N TYR A 154 0.55 -5.73 4.97
CA TYR A 154 -0.48 -4.79 4.51
C TYR A 154 0.06 -3.87 3.42
N LEU A 155 1.21 -3.22 3.63
CA LEU A 155 1.82 -2.38 2.59
C LEU A 155 2.21 -3.20 1.37
N MET A 156 2.97 -4.29 1.54
CA MET A 156 3.43 -5.12 0.42
C MET A 156 2.25 -5.73 -0.36
N ARG A 157 1.15 -6.08 0.31
CA ARG A 157 -0.10 -6.53 -0.32
C ARG A 157 -0.82 -5.40 -1.05
N ARG A 158 -0.80 -4.16 -0.53
CA ARG A 158 -1.36 -3.00 -1.26
C ARG A 158 -0.52 -2.67 -2.50
N PHE A 159 0.81 -2.81 -2.43
CA PHE A 159 1.72 -2.72 -3.58
C PHE A 159 1.45 -3.84 -4.61
N SER A 160 1.23 -5.09 -4.16
CA SER A 160 0.93 -6.21 -5.07
C SER A 160 -0.48 -6.13 -5.67
N THR A 161 -1.51 -5.72 -4.94
CA THR A 161 -2.88 -5.57 -5.48
C THR A 161 -2.97 -4.56 -6.63
N LEU A 162 -2.04 -3.61 -6.71
CA LEU A 162 -1.97 -2.61 -7.79
C LEU A 162 -1.23 -3.11 -9.05
N THR A 163 -0.52 -4.23 -8.96
CA THR A 163 0.21 -4.87 -10.07
C THR A 163 -0.37 -6.23 -10.47
N ASP A 164 -1.21 -6.78 -9.60
CA ASP A 164 -1.86 -8.06 -9.75
C ASP A 164 -3.00 -8.01 -10.77
N LYS A 165 -2.74 -8.63 -11.92
CA LYS A 165 -3.66 -8.75 -13.05
C LYS A 165 -4.32 -10.14 -13.11
N THR A 166 -4.29 -10.90 -12.02
CA THR A 166 -4.87 -12.24 -11.98
C THR A 166 -6.38 -12.13 -12.10
N LYS A 167 -6.92 -12.75 -13.16
CA LYS A 167 -8.31 -12.60 -13.57
C LYS A 167 -9.09 -13.88 -13.35
N LEU A 168 -10.34 -13.73 -12.99
CA LEU A 168 -11.32 -14.79 -12.95
C LEU A 168 -12.49 -14.44 -13.87
N MET A 169 -12.85 -15.36 -14.77
CA MET A 169 -14.03 -15.21 -15.61
C MET A 169 -15.22 -15.96 -15.03
N ALA A 170 -16.38 -15.30 -14.96
CA ALA A 170 -17.64 -15.93 -14.63
C ALA A 170 -18.83 -15.23 -15.32
N THR A 171 -19.89 -16.00 -15.53
CA THR A 171 -21.12 -15.52 -16.15
C THR A 171 -22.12 -15.08 -15.07
N ASP A 172 -22.76 -13.93 -15.25
CA ASP A 172 -23.80 -13.46 -14.34
C ASP A 172 -25.15 -14.16 -14.58
N LEU A 173 -26.21 -13.66 -13.94
CA LEU A 173 -27.56 -14.22 -14.09
C LEU A 173 -28.23 -13.83 -15.42
N GLU A 174 -27.73 -12.80 -16.11
CA GLU A 174 -28.22 -12.30 -17.40
C GLU A 174 -27.40 -12.80 -18.59
N ASP A 175 -26.63 -13.88 -18.40
CA ASP A 175 -25.78 -14.51 -19.42
C ASP A 175 -24.67 -13.59 -19.96
N ARG A 176 -24.26 -12.58 -19.19
CA ARG A 176 -23.11 -11.72 -19.53
C ARG A 176 -21.84 -12.30 -18.93
N GLU A 177 -20.76 -12.32 -19.70
CA GLU A 177 -19.43 -12.71 -19.21
C GLU A 177 -18.75 -11.54 -18.51
N HIS A 178 -18.26 -11.78 -17.30
CA HIS A 178 -17.51 -10.81 -16.52
C HIS A 178 -16.08 -11.30 -16.31
N ILE A 179 -15.16 -10.34 -16.30
CA ILE A 179 -13.76 -10.53 -15.94
C ILE A 179 -13.51 -9.79 -14.64
N PHE A 180 -13.25 -10.52 -13.56
CA PHE A 180 -12.98 -9.96 -12.24
C PHE A 180 -11.49 -10.03 -11.93
N LEU A 181 -10.95 -8.96 -11.35
CA LEU A 181 -9.62 -9.00 -10.74
C LEU A 181 -9.74 -9.67 -9.37
N LEU A 182 -8.94 -10.72 -9.14
CA LEU A 182 -8.95 -11.43 -7.87
C LEU A 182 -8.57 -10.52 -6.69
N SER A 183 -7.71 -9.52 -6.93
CA SER A 183 -7.30 -8.51 -5.95
C SER A 183 -8.45 -7.60 -5.47
N GLU A 184 -9.52 -7.46 -6.26
CA GLU A 184 -10.68 -6.62 -5.91
C GLU A 184 -11.77 -7.38 -5.15
N ILE A 185 -11.70 -8.71 -5.13
CA ILE A 185 -12.68 -9.56 -4.46
C ILE A 185 -12.35 -9.64 -2.97
N LEU A 186 -13.35 -9.29 -2.15
CA LEU A 186 -13.28 -9.32 -0.70
C LEU A 186 -13.65 -10.70 -0.16
N TYR A 187 -14.79 -11.24 -0.60
CA TYR A 187 -15.25 -12.59 -0.27
C TYR A 187 -16.27 -13.08 -1.29
N VAL A 188 -16.56 -14.38 -1.27
CA VAL A 188 -17.61 -15.02 -2.07
C VAL A 188 -18.55 -15.80 -1.16
N GLU A 189 -19.84 -15.57 -1.36
CA GLU A 189 -20.93 -16.19 -0.60
C GLU A 189 -21.70 -17.20 -1.44
N ALA A 190 -22.10 -18.32 -0.84
CA ALA A 190 -22.94 -19.31 -1.50
C ALA A 190 -24.39 -18.83 -1.61
N GLY A 191 -24.96 -18.92 -2.82
CA GLY A 191 -26.39 -18.73 -3.10
C GLY A 191 -27.06 -19.99 -3.67
N GLY A 192 -26.57 -21.18 -3.32
CA GLY A 192 -27.02 -22.46 -3.89
C GLY A 192 -26.16 -22.89 -5.08
N ARG A 193 -26.75 -22.97 -6.28
CA ARG A 193 -26.01 -23.23 -7.54
C ARG A 193 -25.31 -22.00 -8.11
N ILE A 194 -25.50 -20.86 -7.47
CA ILE A 194 -24.85 -19.59 -7.80
C ILE A 194 -23.99 -19.15 -6.60
N SER A 195 -23.12 -18.18 -6.83
CA SER A 195 -22.37 -17.50 -5.78
C SER A 195 -22.49 -15.99 -5.94
N ILE A 196 -22.29 -15.26 -4.86
CA ILE A 196 -22.28 -13.80 -4.85
C ILE A 196 -20.85 -13.37 -4.55
N ILE A 197 -20.22 -12.71 -5.52
CA ILE A 197 -18.89 -12.14 -5.37
C ILE A 197 -19.05 -10.74 -4.78
N ALA A 198 -18.47 -10.51 -3.61
CA ALA A 198 -18.44 -9.21 -2.94
C ALA A 198 -17.07 -8.55 -3.14
N PHE A 199 -17.07 -7.27 -3.50
CA PHE A 199 -15.88 -6.51 -3.87
C PHE A 199 -15.50 -5.50 -2.78
N LEU A 200 -14.24 -5.05 -2.80
CA LEU A 200 -13.73 -3.98 -1.93
C LEU A 200 -14.49 -2.66 -2.08
N SER A 201 -15.07 -2.40 -3.27
CA SER A 201 -15.92 -1.24 -3.53
C SER A 201 -17.29 -1.30 -2.84
N GLY A 202 -17.64 -2.44 -2.24
CA GLY A 202 -18.97 -2.72 -1.70
C GLY A 202 -19.95 -3.30 -2.73
N ALA A 203 -19.58 -3.37 -4.01
CA ALA A 203 -20.40 -4.02 -5.03
C ALA A 203 -20.57 -5.52 -4.74
N LYS A 204 -21.71 -6.08 -5.15
CA LYS A 204 -22.01 -7.52 -5.07
C LYS A 204 -22.60 -8.00 -6.38
N ILE A 205 -21.98 -9.01 -6.99
CA ILE A 205 -22.40 -9.54 -8.28
C ILE A 205 -22.72 -11.04 -8.14
N PRO A 206 -23.97 -11.45 -8.40
CA PRO A 206 -24.33 -12.86 -8.45
C PRO A 206 -23.83 -13.49 -9.76
N VAL A 207 -23.22 -14.66 -9.67
CA VAL A 207 -22.63 -15.40 -10.79
C VAL A 207 -23.03 -16.86 -10.80
N ARG A 208 -23.19 -17.44 -11.99
CA ARG A 208 -23.52 -18.86 -12.22
C ARG A 208 -22.28 -19.75 -12.02
N MET A 209 -21.81 -19.79 -10.78
CA MET A 209 -20.63 -20.52 -10.35
C MET A 209 -20.79 -20.90 -8.88
N THR A 210 -20.45 -22.14 -8.52
CA THR A 210 -20.41 -22.62 -7.14
C THR A 210 -19.13 -22.17 -6.42
N LEU A 211 -19.12 -22.22 -5.09
CA LEU A 211 -17.89 -21.93 -4.31
C LEU A 211 -16.75 -22.90 -4.63
N THR A 212 -17.06 -24.14 -4.97
CA THR A 212 -16.05 -25.15 -5.35
C THR A 212 -15.41 -24.81 -6.69
N GLU A 213 -16.21 -24.37 -7.67
CA GLU A 213 -15.69 -23.91 -8.97
C GLU A 213 -14.90 -22.62 -8.82
N PHE A 214 -15.35 -21.69 -7.97
CA PHE A 214 -14.60 -20.48 -7.64
C PHE A 214 -13.23 -20.84 -7.08
N GLN A 215 -13.14 -21.72 -6.08
CA GLN A 215 -11.87 -22.14 -5.48
C GLN A 215 -10.90 -22.80 -6.47
N LYS A 216 -11.40 -23.49 -7.51
CA LYS A 216 -10.55 -24.08 -8.56
C LYS A 216 -9.97 -23.03 -9.52
N LYS A 217 -10.70 -21.92 -9.71
CA LYS A 217 -10.28 -20.81 -10.59
C LYS A 217 -9.48 -19.74 -9.83
N ALA A 218 -9.69 -19.64 -8.53
CA ALA A 218 -8.99 -18.72 -7.64
C ALA A 218 -7.61 -19.28 -7.27
N ASP A 219 -6.73 -18.40 -6.81
CA ASP A 219 -5.42 -18.77 -6.29
C ASP A 219 -5.42 -18.96 -4.76
N GLU A 220 -4.23 -19.17 -4.20
CA GLU A 220 -3.99 -19.46 -2.79
C GLU A 220 -4.43 -18.35 -1.82
N ARG A 221 -4.73 -17.13 -2.29
CA ARG A 221 -5.20 -16.06 -1.41
C ARG A 221 -6.60 -16.32 -0.89
N PHE A 222 -7.38 -17.16 -1.58
CA PHE A 222 -8.75 -17.49 -1.19
C PHE A 222 -8.80 -18.73 -0.29
N ALA A 223 -9.51 -18.61 0.83
CA ALA A 223 -9.66 -19.69 1.80
C ALA A 223 -11.13 -19.92 2.15
N ALA A 224 -11.55 -21.19 2.10
CA ALA A 224 -12.86 -21.61 2.58
C ALA A 224 -12.87 -21.68 4.12
N VAL A 225 -13.55 -20.73 4.75
CA VAL A 225 -13.66 -20.65 6.23
C VAL A 225 -15.01 -21.12 6.75
N HIS A 226 -16.00 -21.22 5.85
CA HIS A 226 -17.34 -21.68 6.13
C HIS A 226 -17.89 -22.43 4.90
N ARG A 227 -18.89 -23.31 5.09
CA ARG A 227 -19.55 -24.00 3.95
C ARG A 227 -20.19 -23.04 2.93
N SER A 228 -20.48 -21.82 3.38
CA SER A 228 -21.13 -20.77 2.59
C SER A 228 -20.19 -19.61 2.25
N TYR A 229 -18.92 -19.63 2.67
CA TYR A 229 -18.02 -18.51 2.47
C TYR A 229 -16.60 -18.95 2.10
N VAL A 230 -16.09 -18.30 1.05
CA VAL A 230 -14.67 -18.25 0.72
C VAL A 230 -14.24 -16.81 0.89
N ILE A 231 -13.19 -16.56 1.67
CA ILE A 231 -12.71 -15.19 1.94
C ILE A 231 -11.38 -14.97 1.23
N ASN A 232 -11.13 -13.72 0.85
CA ASN A 232 -9.77 -13.29 0.52
C ASN A 232 -9.00 -13.10 1.83
N THR A 233 -7.98 -13.94 2.07
CA THR A 233 -7.17 -13.91 3.30
C THR A 233 -6.31 -12.65 3.40
N GLU A 234 -6.12 -11.93 2.29
CA GLU A 234 -5.44 -10.64 2.25
C GLU A 234 -6.29 -9.51 2.84
N CYS A 235 -7.61 -9.70 2.89
CA CYS A 235 -8.57 -8.73 3.36
C CYS A 235 -9.03 -8.98 4.80
N ILE A 236 -8.30 -9.80 5.57
CA ILE A 236 -8.62 -10.06 6.98
C ILE A 236 -8.14 -8.89 7.85
N SER A 237 -9.07 -8.27 8.59
CA SER A 237 -8.75 -7.28 9.63
C SER A 237 -8.35 -7.96 10.94
N ARG A 238 -9.15 -8.93 11.40
CA ARG A 238 -8.88 -9.67 12.65
C ARG A 238 -9.63 -10.99 12.71
N ILE A 239 -9.09 -11.96 13.44
CA ILE A 239 -9.73 -13.25 13.72
C ILE A 239 -10.22 -13.24 15.17
N LYS A 240 -11.51 -13.45 15.39
CA LYS A 240 -12.14 -13.58 16.71
C LYS A 240 -12.56 -15.03 16.96
N LYS A 241 -13.10 -15.31 18.14
CA LYS A 241 -13.66 -16.63 18.45
C LYS A 241 -14.89 -16.86 17.55
N TYR A 242 -14.83 -17.90 16.71
CA TYR A 242 -15.89 -18.32 15.77
C TYR A 242 -16.24 -17.34 14.64
N GLU A 243 -15.43 -16.31 14.39
CA GLU A 243 -15.64 -15.40 13.25
C GLU A 243 -14.32 -14.81 12.74
N VAL A 244 -14.28 -14.47 11.46
CA VAL A 244 -13.27 -13.63 10.83
C VAL A 244 -13.90 -12.29 10.48
N VAL A 245 -13.20 -11.20 10.79
CA VAL A 245 -13.63 -9.85 10.43
C VAL A 245 -12.76 -9.36 9.27
N LEU A 246 -13.40 -8.93 8.19
CA LEU A 246 -12.74 -8.38 7.00
C LEU A 246 -12.48 -6.87 7.15
N ILE A 247 -11.71 -6.29 6.22
CA ILE A 247 -11.30 -4.87 6.27
C ILE A 247 -12.44 -3.86 6.17
N ASP A 248 -13.58 -4.24 5.58
CA ASP A 248 -14.81 -3.42 5.54
C ASP A 248 -15.68 -3.57 6.80
N GLY A 249 -15.27 -4.42 7.75
CA GLY A 249 -16.02 -4.75 8.96
C GLY A 249 -16.98 -5.94 8.81
N THR A 250 -17.10 -6.53 7.61
CA THR A 250 -17.92 -7.73 7.38
C THR A 250 -17.45 -8.88 8.27
N ARG A 251 -18.41 -9.60 8.89
CA ARG A 251 -18.13 -10.71 9.81
C ARG A 251 -18.54 -12.03 9.19
N ILE A 252 -17.56 -12.92 9.00
CA ILE A 252 -17.74 -14.23 8.39
C ILE A 252 -17.65 -15.30 9.49
N PRO A 253 -18.69 -16.13 9.69
CA PRO A 253 -18.69 -17.14 10.75
C PRO A 253 -17.70 -18.28 10.43
N ILE A 254 -17.03 -18.78 11.45
CA ILE A 254 -16.26 -20.03 11.40
C ILE A 254 -17.02 -21.09 12.22
N PRO A 255 -17.29 -22.28 11.67
CA PRO A 255 -17.97 -23.34 12.41
C PRO A 255 -17.20 -23.73 13.68
N VAL A 256 -17.90 -23.80 14.82
CA VAL A 256 -17.30 -24.10 16.14
C VAL A 256 -16.38 -25.32 16.10
N LYS A 257 -16.80 -26.40 15.43
CA LYS A 257 -16.04 -27.65 15.29
C LYS A 257 -14.76 -27.51 14.47
N LYS A 258 -14.72 -26.58 13.51
CA LYS A 258 -13.56 -26.33 12.63
C LYS A 258 -12.72 -25.14 13.07
N TYR A 259 -13.12 -24.43 14.13
CA TYR A 259 -12.50 -23.17 14.52
C TYR A 259 -10.99 -23.26 14.68
N ARG A 260 -10.50 -24.30 15.38
CA ARG A 260 -9.07 -24.48 15.62
C ARG A 260 -8.29 -24.65 14.32
N GLU A 261 -8.70 -25.61 13.49
CA GLU A 261 -8.10 -25.91 12.19
C GLU A 261 -8.14 -24.69 11.25
N THR A 262 -9.30 -24.06 11.10
CA THR A 262 -9.45 -22.87 10.26
C THR A 262 -8.59 -21.71 10.76
N ARG A 263 -8.51 -21.49 12.08
CA ARG A 263 -7.66 -20.46 12.65
C ARG A 263 -6.19 -20.75 12.40
N GLU A 264 -5.72 -21.97 12.60
CA GLU A 264 -4.33 -22.39 12.35
C GLU A 264 -3.97 -22.18 10.87
N MET A 265 -4.79 -22.69 9.93
CA MET A 265 -4.62 -22.47 8.48
C MET A 265 -4.57 -20.97 8.12
N LEU A 266 -5.46 -20.15 8.68
CA LEU A 266 -5.45 -18.71 8.41
C LEU A 266 -4.18 -18.05 8.96
N LEU A 267 -3.71 -18.44 10.15
CA LEU A 267 -2.48 -17.91 10.72
C LEU A 267 -1.26 -18.29 9.88
N GLU A 268 -1.19 -19.51 9.36
CA GLU A 268 -0.12 -19.95 8.45
C GLU A 268 -0.10 -19.13 7.16
N ARG A 269 -1.26 -18.86 6.54
CA ARG A 269 -1.36 -18.00 5.35
C ARG A 269 -1.09 -16.52 5.64
N LEU A 270 -1.19 -16.11 6.91
CA LEU A 270 -0.90 -14.75 7.35
C LEU A 270 0.56 -14.55 7.76
N GLN A 271 1.34 -15.61 8.01
CA GLN A 271 2.80 -15.55 8.16
C GLN A 271 3.50 -15.20 6.83
#